data_AF-A0A4D7B5K6-F1
#
_entry.id   AF-A0A4D7B5K6-F1
#
_cell.length_a   1.000
_cell.length_b   1.000
_cell.length_c   1.000
_cell.angle_alpha   90.00
_cell.angle_beta   90.00
_cell.angle_gamma   90.00
#
_symmetry.space_group_name_H-M   'P 1'
#
loop_
_entity.id
_entity.type
_entity.pdbx_description
1 polymer ?
#
loop_
_entity_poly.entity_id
_entity_poly.type
_entity_poly.pdbx_seq_one_letter_code
_entity_poly.pdbx_strand_id
1 'polypeptide(L)'
;MKRFMKRFTKHLAVKRLAMIAASVLVSAGPLTAQPMPDGRGPDPERRAARMECRQDARARGVFGPELRDAVRACMRARFPELAGRGGNPELRAERMACRQEARSRGARGPEVRAAVLECLRARRPDLARIVECRRGARAQGLIPRTPEFRATVQACRRGA
;
A
#
# COMPACT_ATOMS: atom_id res chain seq x y z
N MET A 1 9.83 53.15 -42.75
CA MET A 1 10.71 52.93 -43.91
C MET A 1 10.84 51.44 -44.17
N LYS A 2 10.48 51.02 -45.39
CA LYS A 2 10.87 49.76 -46.08
C LYS A 2 10.34 48.44 -45.49
N ARG A 3 9.92 47.43 -46.24
CA ARG A 3 9.57 47.17 -47.65
C ARG A 3 9.02 45.73 -47.58
N PHE A 4 7.80 45.46 -48.04
CA PHE A 4 7.50 45.08 -49.41
C PHE A 4 7.94 43.65 -49.78
N MET A 5 6.96 42.86 -50.24
CA MET A 5 7.07 41.80 -51.26
C MET A 5 7.74 40.48 -50.82
N LYS A 6 7.36 39.29 -51.31
CA LYS A 6 6.55 38.78 -52.45
C LYS A 6 6.25 37.32 -52.08
N ARG A 7 5.03 36.79 -52.20
CA ARG A 7 4.43 36.15 -53.40
C ARG A 7 5.34 35.19 -54.17
N PHE A 8 4.70 34.18 -54.75
CA PHE A 8 5.21 33.09 -55.61
C PHE A 8 5.72 31.89 -54.79
N THR A 9 5.33 30.64 -55.05
CA THR A 9 5.04 30.07 -56.37
C THR A 9 4.14 28.84 -56.22
N LYS A 10 3.10 28.77 -57.05
CA LYS A 10 2.34 27.56 -57.35
C LYS A 10 3.21 26.68 -58.26
N HIS A 11 3.47 25.43 -57.89
CA HIS A 11 3.89 24.37 -58.81
C HIS A 11 3.14 23.10 -58.38
N LEU A 12 2.12 22.74 -59.15
CA LEU A 12 2.16 21.82 -60.29
C LEU A 12 1.87 20.39 -59.84
N ALA A 13 0.73 19.90 -60.31
CA ALA A 13 0.28 18.53 -60.21
C ALA A 13 1.29 17.58 -60.86
N VAL A 14 1.56 16.45 -60.19
CA VAL A 14 2.07 15.24 -60.84
C VAL A 14 1.24 14.05 -60.34
N LYS A 15 0.40 13.54 -61.23
CA LYS A 15 -0.27 12.24 -61.17
C LYS A 15 0.79 11.12 -61.23
N ARG A 16 0.74 10.14 -60.33
CA ARG A 16 1.02 8.69 -60.54
C ARG A 16 0.32 7.93 -59.38
N LEU A 17 -0.83 7.28 -59.56
CA LEU A 17 -0.98 5.88 -60.00
C LEU A 17 0.10 4.94 -59.46
N ALA A 18 -0.28 4.12 -58.48
CA ALA A 18 -0.24 2.66 -58.53
C ALA A 18 0.15 2.00 -57.19
N MET A 19 -0.65 1.01 -56.83
CA MET A 19 -0.33 -0.16 -56.01
C MET A 19 0.33 0.06 -54.65
N ILE A 20 -0.48 0.00 -53.59
CA ILE A 20 -0.02 -0.55 -52.32
C ILE A 20 -0.68 -1.92 -52.18
N ALA A 21 0.12 -2.94 -52.51
CA ALA A 21 -0.17 -4.32 -52.19
C ALA A 21 -0.31 -4.44 -50.66
N ALA A 22 -1.51 -4.85 -50.24
CA ALA A 22 -1.74 -5.40 -48.93
C ALA A 22 -0.84 -6.61 -48.72
N SER A 23 -0.12 -6.66 -47.60
CA SER A 23 0.16 -7.85 -46.77
C SER A 23 1.23 -7.53 -45.73
N VAL A 24 0.83 -6.89 -44.63
CA VAL A 24 1.51 -7.08 -43.35
C VAL A 24 0.47 -7.70 -42.42
N LEU A 25 0.59 -9.01 -42.24
CA LEU A 25 -0.05 -9.73 -41.14
C LEU A 25 0.52 -9.17 -39.84
N VAL A 26 -0.11 -8.12 -39.30
CA VAL A 26 -0.01 -7.81 -37.89
C VAL A 26 -0.80 -8.88 -37.17
N SER A 27 -0.09 -9.81 -36.57
CA SER A 27 -0.62 -10.72 -35.57
C SER A 27 -1.22 -9.90 -34.44
N ALA A 28 -2.53 -9.72 -34.48
CA ALA A 28 -3.34 -9.33 -33.34
C ALA A 28 -3.31 -10.49 -32.33
N GLY A 29 -2.20 -10.60 -31.60
CA GLY A 29 -2.18 -11.36 -30.36
C GLY A 29 -3.14 -10.66 -29.39
N PRO A 30 -4.05 -11.39 -28.73
CA PRO A 30 -4.88 -10.78 -27.70
C PRO A 30 -3.94 -10.27 -26.60
N LEU A 31 -3.89 -8.93 -26.48
CA LEU A 31 -3.45 -8.24 -25.27
C LEU A 31 -4.40 -8.68 -24.16
N THR A 32 -4.10 -9.82 -23.55
CA THR A 32 -4.55 -10.11 -22.21
C THR A 32 -3.89 -9.04 -21.34
N ALA A 33 -4.63 -7.97 -21.09
CA ALA A 33 -4.32 -7.03 -20.03
C ALA A 33 -4.29 -7.83 -18.73
N GLN A 34 -3.11 -8.31 -18.38
CA GLN A 34 -2.81 -8.87 -17.07
C GLN A 34 -3.22 -7.81 -16.05
N PRO A 35 -4.18 -8.08 -15.14
CA PRO A 35 -4.43 -7.18 -14.04
C PRO A 35 -3.15 -7.13 -13.20
N MET A 36 -2.43 -6.01 -13.29
CA MET A 36 -1.32 -5.68 -12.39
C MET A 36 -1.81 -5.87 -10.95
N PRO A 37 -1.19 -6.73 -10.13
CA PRO A 37 -1.57 -6.91 -8.73
C PRO A 37 -1.02 -5.75 -7.89
N ASP A 38 -1.40 -4.52 -8.22
CA ASP A 38 -1.00 -3.34 -7.46
C ASP A 38 -1.99 -3.09 -6.31
N GLY A 39 -1.84 -3.94 -5.29
CA GLY A 39 -2.44 -3.79 -3.96
C GLY A 39 -1.87 -2.61 -3.17
N ARG A 40 -1.70 -1.44 -3.80
CA ARG A 40 -1.17 -0.20 -3.20
C ARG A 40 -2.28 0.84 -3.03
N GLY A 41 -3.45 0.41 -2.55
CA GLY A 41 -4.57 1.27 -2.15
C GLY A 41 -5.58 0.48 -1.31
N PRO A 42 -6.49 1.14 -0.56
CA PRO A 42 -7.71 0.45 -0.15
C PRO A 42 -8.42 0.04 -1.43
N ASP A 43 -8.39 -1.26 -1.69
CA ASP A 43 -9.14 -1.94 -2.73
C ASP A 43 -10.53 -1.31 -2.88
N PRO A 44 -10.94 -1.00 -4.13
CA PRO A 44 -12.17 -0.27 -4.39
C PRO A 44 -13.38 -0.96 -3.76
N GLU A 45 -13.39 -2.30 -3.71
CA GLU A 45 -14.41 -3.10 -3.05
C GLU A 45 -14.42 -2.85 -1.53
N ARG A 46 -13.25 -2.88 -0.90
CA ARG A 46 -13.13 -2.57 0.54
C ARG A 46 -13.55 -1.15 0.88
N ARG A 47 -13.37 -0.21 -0.05
CA ARG A 47 -13.81 1.18 0.14
C ARG A 47 -15.33 1.28 0.04
N ALA A 48 -15.94 0.63 -0.94
CA ALA A 48 -17.39 0.55 -1.12
C ALA A 48 -18.06 -0.10 0.11
N ALA A 49 -17.58 -1.28 0.51
CA ALA A 49 -18.08 -1.98 1.69
C ALA A 49 -17.97 -1.15 2.97
N ARG A 50 -16.92 -0.32 3.11
CA ARG A 50 -16.80 0.60 4.26
C ARG A 50 -17.84 1.71 4.24
N MET A 51 -18.24 2.17 3.06
CA MET A 51 -19.31 3.17 2.91
C MET A 51 -20.67 2.54 3.21
N GLU A 52 -20.93 1.33 2.71
CA GLU A 52 -22.13 0.54 3.04
C GLU A 52 -22.24 0.31 4.56
N CYS A 53 -21.18 -0.23 5.20
CA CYS A 53 -21.15 -0.41 6.65
C CYS A 53 -21.43 0.88 7.45
N ARG A 54 -21.07 2.05 6.91
CA ARG A 54 -21.39 3.35 7.52
C ARG A 54 -22.84 3.73 7.35
N GLN A 55 -23.41 3.48 6.17
CA GLN A 55 -24.83 3.73 5.88
C GLN A 55 -25.70 2.83 6.76
N ASP A 56 -25.39 1.54 6.85
CA ASP A 56 -26.12 0.58 7.68
C ASP A 56 -26.05 0.91 9.17
N ALA A 57 -24.89 1.38 9.66
CA ALA A 57 -24.76 1.83 11.04
C ALA A 57 -25.65 3.06 11.31
N ARG A 58 -25.67 4.04 10.40
CA ARG A 58 -26.51 5.23 10.52
C ARG A 58 -28.00 4.91 10.39
N ALA A 59 -28.39 3.99 9.51
CA ALA A 59 -29.77 3.53 9.38
C ALA A 59 -30.29 2.87 10.66
N ARG A 60 -29.39 2.28 11.46
CA ARG A 60 -29.68 1.75 12.80
C ARG A 60 -29.58 2.79 13.93
N GLY A 61 -29.43 4.06 13.60
CA GLY A 61 -29.31 5.13 14.58
C GLY A 61 -27.96 5.22 15.29
N VAL A 62 -26.90 4.56 14.80
CA VAL A 62 -25.56 4.63 15.41
C VAL A 62 -24.82 5.87 14.90
N PHE A 63 -24.43 6.75 15.83
CA PHE A 63 -23.73 8.01 15.54
C PHE A 63 -22.49 8.19 16.43
N GLY A 64 -21.78 9.30 16.22
CA GLY A 64 -20.67 9.70 17.10
C GLY A 64 -19.53 8.66 17.21
N PRO A 65 -18.95 8.45 18.40
CA PRO A 65 -17.80 7.55 18.59
C PRO A 65 -18.14 6.08 18.27
N GLU A 66 -19.39 5.67 18.52
CA GLU A 66 -19.88 4.29 18.34
C GLU A 66 -19.93 3.88 16.85
N LEU A 67 -20.15 4.85 15.95
CA LEU A 67 -20.14 4.61 14.50
C LEU A 67 -18.81 3.99 14.05
N ARG A 68 -17.69 4.37 14.67
CA ARG A 68 -16.39 3.80 14.32
C ARG A 68 -16.28 2.33 14.68
N ASP A 69 -16.82 1.93 15.82
CA ASP A 69 -16.78 0.55 16.27
C ASP A 69 -17.81 -0.31 15.54
N ALA A 70 -19.01 0.21 15.25
CA ALA A 70 -20.00 -0.45 14.39
C ALA A 70 -19.46 -0.72 12.98
N VAL A 71 -18.83 0.27 12.35
CA VAL A 71 -18.19 0.10 11.03
C VAL A 71 -17.03 -0.90 11.11
N ARG A 72 -16.25 -0.90 12.20
CA ARG A 72 -15.16 -1.85 12.40
C ARG A 72 -15.70 -3.28 12.54
N ALA A 73 -16.78 -3.48 13.28
CA ALA A 73 -17.43 -4.78 13.44
C ALA A 73 -17.97 -5.29 12.11
N CYS A 74 -18.72 -4.45 11.36
CA CYS A 74 -19.23 -4.78 10.03
C CYS A 74 -18.11 -5.19 9.06
N MET A 75 -17.03 -4.40 8.99
CA MET A 75 -15.89 -4.72 8.12
C MET A 75 -15.16 -6.01 8.54
N ARG A 76 -15.09 -6.33 9.84
CA ARG A 76 -14.49 -7.60 10.31
C ARG A 76 -15.36 -8.80 9.96
N ALA A 77 -16.68 -8.67 10.04
CA ALA A 77 -17.61 -9.72 9.66
C ALA A 77 -17.56 -9.99 8.14
N ARG A 78 -17.47 -8.92 7.33
CA ARG A 78 -17.46 -9.01 5.86
C ARG A 78 -16.11 -9.45 5.28
N PHE A 79 -15.01 -9.08 5.94
CA PHE A 79 -13.66 -9.41 5.51
C PHE A 79 -12.88 -10.07 6.67
N PRO A 80 -13.23 -11.32 7.04
CA PRO A 80 -12.59 -12.01 8.16
C PRO A 80 -11.08 -12.19 7.96
N GLU A 81 -10.60 -12.27 6.72
CA GLU A 81 -9.17 -12.33 6.37
C GLU A 81 -8.41 -11.02 6.68
N LEU A 82 -9.12 -9.93 6.93
CA LEU A 82 -8.53 -8.69 7.45
C LEU A 82 -8.40 -8.70 8.97
N ALA A 83 -9.14 -9.57 9.67
CA ALA A 83 -8.94 -9.79 11.10
C ALA A 83 -7.54 -10.39 11.30
N GLY A 84 -6.70 -9.71 12.10
CA GLY A 84 -5.28 -10.07 12.28
C GLY A 84 -4.28 -9.23 11.48
N ARG A 85 -4.69 -8.42 10.49
CA ARG A 85 -3.77 -7.43 9.85
C ARG A 85 -3.31 -6.31 10.81
N GLY A 86 -3.93 -6.18 11.99
CA GLY A 86 -3.57 -5.22 13.03
C GLY A 86 -2.20 -5.47 13.68
N GLY A 87 -1.54 -6.58 13.37
CA GLY A 87 -0.34 -7.03 14.05
C GLY A 87 -0.65 -7.59 15.44
N ASN A 88 0.39 -8.02 16.16
CA ASN A 88 0.25 -8.45 17.55
C ASN A 88 -0.21 -7.24 18.42
N PRO A 89 -1.39 -7.29 19.05
CA PRO A 89 -1.96 -6.18 19.83
C PRO A 89 -1.13 -5.86 21.08
N GLU A 90 -0.55 -6.88 21.70
CA GLU A 90 0.33 -6.76 22.86
C GLU A 90 1.64 -6.07 22.47
N LEU A 91 2.26 -6.47 21.36
CA LEU A 91 3.41 -5.76 20.77
C LEU A 91 3.10 -4.28 20.51
N ARG A 92 1.87 -3.97 20.11
CA ARG A 92 1.46 -2.59 19.86
C ARG A 92 1.35 -1.81 21.18
N ALA A 93 0.71 -2.38 22.19
CA ALA A 93 0.58 -1.76 23.51
C ALA A 93 1.96 -1.50 24.13
N GLU A 94 2.83 -2.51 24.16
CA GLU A 94 4.16 -2.40 24.74
C GLU A 94 5.04 -1.39 24.02
N ARG A 95 5.01 -1.37 22.68
CA ARG A 95 5.72 -0.35 21.90
C ARG A 95 5.24 1.06 22.20
N MET A 96 3.97 1.24 22.54
CA MET A 96 3.44 2.55 22.91
C MET A 96 3.86 2.95 24.32
N ALA A 97 3.87 2.02 25.27
CA ALA A 97 4.37 2.25 26.62
C ALA A 97 5.86 2.63 26.60
N CYS A 98 6.71 1.79 25.99
CA CYS A 98 8.14 2.07 25.83
C CYS A 98 8.42 3.39 25.08
N ARG A 99 7.56 3.78 24.14
CA ARG A 99 7.71 5.05 23.42
C ARG A 99 7.40 6.24 24.32
N GLN A 100 6.41 6.13 25.21
CA GLN A 100 6.09 7.19 26.17
C GLN A 100 7.23 7.36 27.17
N GLU A 101 7.75 6.25 27.70
CA GLU A 101 8.90 6.26 28.60
C GLU A 101 10.16 6.86 27.95
N ALA A 102 10.50 6.45 26.72
CA ALA A 102 11.62 7.03 26.00
C ALA A 102 11.46 8.55 25.84
N ARG A 103 10.24 9.03 25.58
CA ARG A 103 9.95 10.46 25.40
C ARG A 103 9.95 11.24 26.72
N SER A 104 9.53 10.64 27.83
CA SER A 104 9.60 11.27 29.16
C SER A 104 11.06 11.41 29.62
N ARG A 105 11.93 10.49 29.19
CA ARG A 105 13.39 10.56 29.37
C ARG A 105 14.10 11.50 28.39
N GLY A 106 13.36 12.24 27.57
CA GLY A 106 13.91 13.25 26.66
C GLY A 106 14.29 12.75 25.27
N ALA A 107 14.16 11.45 24.95
CA ALA A 107 14.52 10.96 23.61
C ALA A 107 13.66 11.62 22.51
N ARG A 108 14.31 11.98 21.39
CA ARG A 108 13.66 12.61 20.23
C ARG A 108 14.08 11.96 18.92
N GLY A 109 13.26 12.15 17.90
CA GLY A 109 13.53 11.68 16.53
C GLY A 109 13.95 10.19 16.43
N PRO A 110 15.12 9.88 15.86
CA PRO A 110 15.59 8.51 15.67
C PRO A 110 15.92 7.78 16.98
N GLU A 111 16.33 8.50 18.03
CA GLU A 111 16.68 7.93 19.35
C GLU A 111 15.51 7.20 19.99
N VAL A 112 14.28 7.70 19.79
CA VAL A 112 13.06 7.05 20.29
C VAL A 112 12.95 5.61 19.78
N ARG A 113 13.41 5.32 18.55
CA ARG A 113 13.34 3.96 18.01
C ARG A 113 14.33 3.02 18.71
N ALA A 114 15.53 3.51 19.00
CA ALA A 114 16.54 2.75 19.74
C ALA A 114 16.07 2.50 21.18
N ALA A 115 15.65 3.55 21.88
CA ALA A 115 15.14 3.47 23.25
C ALA A 115 13.90 2.55 23.37
N VAL A 116 12.98 2.57 22.39
CA VAL A 116 11.85 1.64 22.37
C VAL A 116 12.31 0.19 22.25
N LEU A 117 13.32 -0.09 21.41
CA LEU A 117 13.82 -1.45 21.25
C LEU A 117 14.55 -1.93 22.50
N GLU A 118 15.33 -1.06 23.14
CA GLU A 118 15.99 -1.33 24.42
C GLU A 118 14.96 -1.64 25.53
N CYS A 119 13.95 -0.79 25.71
CA CYS A 119 12.86 -1.01 26.65
C CYS A 119 12.12 -2.33 26.39
N LEU A 120 11.86 -2.66 25.12
CA LEU A 120 11.27 -3.95 24.78
C LEU A 120 12.19 -5.12 25.11
N ARG A 121 13.50 -5.03 24.87
CA ARG A 121 14.44 -6.09 25.23
C ARG A 121 14.45 -6.34 26.74
N ALA A 122 14.36 -5.28 27.54
CA ALA A 122 14.31 -5.37 28.99
C ALA A 122 12.99 -5.97 29.52
N ARG A 123 11.85 -5.56 28.97
CA ARG A 123 10.52 -5.94 29.50
C ARG A 123 9.91 -7.17 28.83
N ARG A 124 10.10 -7.30 27.52
CA ARG A 124 9.41 -8.25 26.63
C ARG A 124 10.35 -8.72 25.51
N PRO A 125 11.36 -9.54 25.84
CA PRO A 125 12.35 -10.01 24.86
C PRO A 125 11.71 -10.81 23.71
N ASP A 126 10.61 -11.52 23.99
CA ASP A 126 9.78 -12.20 22.99
C ASP A 126 9.25 -11.24 21.91
N LEU A 127 8.80 -10.06 22.33
CA LEU A 127 8.28 -9.01 21.46
C LEU A 127 9.38 -8.21 20.77
N ALA A 128 10.50 -7.96 21.47
CA ALA A 128 11.70 -7.35 20.90
C ALA A 128 12.20 -8.17 19.70
N ARG A 129 12.25 -9.50 19.83
CA ARG A 129 12.63 -10.43 18.77
C ARG A 129 11.76 -10.28 17.52
N ILE A 130 10.45 -10.09 17.67
CA ILE A 130 9.55 -9.84 16.53
C ILE A 130 9.93 -8.53 15.79
N VAL A 131 10.30 -7.49 16.54
CA VAL A 131 10.73 -6.21 15.96
C VAL A 131 12.05 -6.36 15.21
N GLU A 132 12.99 -7.11 15.77
CA GLU A 132 14.28 -7.40 15.14
C GLU A 132 14.13 -8.25 13.88
N CYS A 133 13.34 -9.33 13.91
CA CYS A 133 13.02 -10.11 12.72
C CYS A 133 12.42 -9.24 11.60
N ARG A 134 11.53 -8.31 11.95
CA ARG A 134 10.95 -7.36 10.98
C ARG A 134 11.99 -6.37 10.46
N ARG A 135 12.97 -5.97 11.27
CA ARG A 135 14.06 -5.10 10.85
C ARG A 135 15.00 -5.83 9.89
N GLY A 136 15.37 -7.08 10.20
CA GLY A 136 16.18 -7.94 9.35
C GLY A 136 15.53 -8.18 7.99
N ALA A 137 14.24 -8.55 7.97
CA ALA A 137 13.48 -8.72 6.73
C ALA A 137 13.48 -7.44 5.86
N ARG A 138 13.37 -6.25 6.46
CA ARG A 138 13.47 -4.98 5.71
C ARG A 138 14.87 -4.71 5.19
N ALA A 139 15.90 -5.06 5.96
CA ALA A 139 17.29 -4.93 5.53
C ALA A 139 17.60 -5.83 4.32
N GLN A 140 16.90 -6.95 4.18
CA GLN A 140 16.91 -7.82 3.00
C GLN A 140 16.08 -7.26 1.82
N GLY A 141 15.53 -6.05 1.93
CA GLY A 141 14.69 -5.44 0.89
C GLY A 141 13.23 -5.92 0.87
N LEU A 142 12.81 -6.79 1.80
CA LEU A 142 11.44 -7.31 1.80
C LEU A 142 10.42 -6.23 2.18
N ILE A 143 9.38 -6.14 1.37
CA ILE A 143 8.33 -5.13 1.54
C ILE A 143 7.36 -5.56 2.65
N PRO A 144 7.07 -4.70 3.64
CA PRO A 144 6.14 -5.04 4.71
C PRO A 144 4.77 -5.48 4.17
N ARG A 145 4.23 -6.56 4.76
CA ARG A 145 2.91 -7.17 4.48
C ARG A 145 2.82 -8.04 3.22
N THR A 146 3.90 -8.25 2.47
CA THR A 146 3.89 -9.28 1.43
C THR A 146 3.94 -10.70 2.04
N PRO A 147 3.55 -11.74 1.30
CA PRO A 147 3.71 -13.14 1.75
C PRO A 147 5.16 -13.46 2.15
N GLU A 148 6.14 -12.99 1.38
CA GLU A 148 7.57 -13.26 1.58
C GLU A 148 8.03 -12.61 2.89
N PHE A 149 7.68 -11.34 3.13
CA PHE A 149 7.99 -10.66 4.38
C PHE A 149 7.41 -11.39 5.59
N ARG A 150 6.18 -11.89 5.48
CA ARG A 150 5.51 -12.64 6.56
C ARG A 150 6.20 -13.98 6.82
N ALA A 151 6.54 -14.71 5.75
CA ALA A 151 7.26 -15.97 5.83
C ALA A 151 8.63 -15.78 6.51
N THR A 152 9.42 -14.79 6.08
CA THR A 152 10.74 -14.49 6.67
C THR A 152 10.64 -14.13 8.14
N VAL A 153 9.68 -13.28 8.52
CA VAL A 153 9.48 -12.93 9.94
C VAL A 153 9.03 -14.16 10.75
N GLN A 154 8.19 -15.03 10.20
CA GLN A 154 7.78 -16.27 10.87
C GLN A 154 8.93 -17.28 11.01
N ALA A 155 9.80 -17.40 10.00
CA ALA A 155 10.98 -18.24 10.05
C ALA A 155 11.96 -17.75 11.12
N CYS A 156 12.29 -16.44 11.11
CA CYS A 156 13.15 -15.82 12.11
C CYS A 156 12.64 -16.01 13.55
N ARG A 157 11.31 -15.96 13.76
CA ARG A 157 10.72 -16.20 15.09
C ARG A 157 10.82 -17.65 15.57
N ARG A 158 10.91 -18.62 14.65
CA ARG A 158 10.95 -20.06 14.96
C ARG A 158 12.37 -20.59 15.10
N GLY A 159 13.34 -20.01 14.40
CA GLY A 159 14.75 -20.43 14.42
C GLY A 159 15.62 -19.69 15.43
N ALA A 160 15.04 -19.16 16.49
CA ALA A 160 15.71 -18.34 17.49
C ALA A 160 15.36 -18.79 18.90
#